data_AF-A0A7W0DCX1-F1
#
_entry.id   AF-A0A7W0DCX1-F1
#
_cell.length_a   1.000
_cell.length_b   1.000
_cell.length_c   1.000
_cell.angle_alpha   90.00
_cell.angle_beta   90.00
_cell.angle_gamma   90.00
#
_symmetry.space_group_name_H-M   'P 1'
#
loop_
_entity.id
_entity.type
_entity.pdbx_description
1 polymer ?
#
loop_
_entity_poly.entity_id
_entity_poly.type
_entity_poly.pdbx_seq_one_letter_code
_entity_poly.pdbx_strand_id
1 'polypeptide(L)'
;MFAAGAASFLWEQFAPNRTKVETEYHELSKPIFYQGNYYKLSAIGEKEGLKLPLELIQEWIDPSILYEKSSDSVIITTKDKVLRLKTTELSALMNEKPITLSFPVEKKGSDIYVPIEPLRQLYPFEIRESDQTGAVLLFKKGETLKWGKRTAAEAAQLRTFASIKAPIVSSIAGGEQVILLGEEEEWYRVQQASGPIGYVRKTDIQIDHDETIPVQEDTSSYVPWKPPAGKLNLTWEHVISKNPDTTKIGDMPGLQVVSPTWFSISDGEGRLKNLADASYVKWAQTRNYQVWALFSNGFDPDVTNKALSTYDSRMKIIKQLLGFAQTYKLQGFNIDFENVYLKDKENLVQFVREMTPFMHEQGLAVSIDVTPKSTNEMWSMFYDRTALAEVVDYMMVMAYDEYWATSPKSGSVSSLPWTESSVKQILNVDKVPPSKLVLGVPFYTRQWTEEMKNGKLTATSKTLTMEAAAAIIKDKKLTPTYLPDTGQNYVEYKEGEKLIRIWLEDETSMKARLDLVKKYDLAGVATWRRGFEQSPMWKVIQDGLVPTAP
;
A
#
# COMPACT_ATOMS: atom_id res chain seq x y z
N MET A 1 32.73 26.00 66.26
CA MET A 1 31.96 26.56 65.12
C MET A 1 32.42 26.03 63.77
N PHE A 2 33.72 26.01 63.43
CA PHE A 2 34.21 25.49 62.14
C PHE A 2 33.85 24.02 61.85
N ALA A 3 33.96 23.12 62.84
CA ALA A 3 33.60 21.70 62.66
C ALA A 3 32.09 21.48 62.41
N ALA A 4 31.23 22.28 63.05
CA ALA A 4 29.79 22.23 62.82
C ALA A 4 29.40 22.81 61.45
N GLY A 5 30.08 23.87 61.01
CA GLY A 5 29.91 24.43 59.66
C GLY A 5 30.40 23.49 58.56
N ALA A 6 31.55 22.83 58.75
CA ALA A 6 32.07 21.82 57.81
C ALA A 6 31.18 20.57 57.76
N ALA A 7 30.69 20.09 58.92
CA ALA A 7 29.75 18.98 58.97
C ALA A 7 28.40 19.33 58.31
N SER A 8 27.88 20.54 58.52
CA SER A 8 26.65 21.01 57.87
C SER A 8 26.83 21.18 56.36
N PHE A 9 27.98 21.70 55.91
CA PHE A 9 28.31 21.86 54.49
C PHE A 9 28.51 20.50 53.79
N LEU A 10 29.20 19.56 54.43
CA LEU A 10 29.33 18.19 53.93
C LEU A 10 27.98 17.47 53.93
N TRP A 11 27.15 17.68 54.95
CA TRP A 11 25.79 17.15 54.97
C TRP A 11 24.95 17.72 53.82
N GLU A 12 24.96 19.03 53.57
CA GLU A 12 24.25 19.62 52.43
C GLU A 12 24.78 19.13 51.08
N GLN A 13 26.10 18.90 50.94
CA GLN A 13 26.72 18.36 49.74
C GLN A 13 26.37 16.89 49.50
N PHE A 14 26.30 16.05 50.53
CA PHE A 14 26.13 14.60 50.37
C PHE A 14 24.73 14.04 50.73
N ALA A 15 23.88 14.81 51.41
CA ALA A 15 22.55 14.34 51.80
C ALA A 15 21.62 14.16 50.58
N PRO A 16 20.88 13.05 50.48
CA PRO A 16 19.91 12.86 49.41
C PRO A 16 18.75 13.86 49.52
N ASN A 17 18.24 14.31 48.38
CA ASN A 17 16.98 15.03 48.31
C ASN A 17 15.84 14.08 48.74
N ARG A 18 14.93 14.60 49.59
CA ARG A 18 13.78 13.88 50.15
C ARG A 18 12.43 14.45 49.67
N THR A 19 12.44 15.51 48.88
CA THR A 19 11.23 16.12 48.31
C THR A 19 10.57 15.14 47.37
N LYS A 20 9.28 14.87 47.61
CA LYS A 20 8.44 14.10 46.71
C LYS A 20 7.75 15.04 45.73
N VAL A 21 7.64 14.60 44.48
CA VAL A 21 6.94 15.33 43.41
C VAL A 21 5.94 14.40 42.75
N GLU A 22 4.88 14.99 42.22
CA GLU A 22 3.93 14.25 41.39
C GLU A 22 4.54 13.93 40.03
N THR A 23 4.01 12.90 39.39
CA THR A 23 4.41 12.49 38.04
C THR A 23 3.98 13.53 37.02
N GLU A 24 4.72 13.69 35.92
CA GLU A 24 4.37 14.64 34.85
C GLU A 24 2.96 14.39 34.26
N TYR A 25 2.49 13.15 34.31
CA TYR A 25 1.18 12.71 33.82
C TYR A 25 0.11 12.61 34.93
N HIS A 26 0.28 13.28 36.08
CA HIS A 26 -0.65 13.21 37.22
C HIS A 26 -2.10 13.64 36.87
N GLU A 27 -2.28 14.46 35.83
CA GLU A 27 -3.60 14.87 35.33
C GLU A 27 -4.32 13.77 34.52
N LEU A 28 -3.60 12.71 34.11
CA LEU A 28 -4.15 11.59 33.35
C LEU A 28 -4.82 10.59 34.30
N SER A 29 -6.11 10.37 34.11
CA SER A 29 -6.87 9.39 34.90
C SER A 29 -6.43 7.94 34.64
N LYS A 30 -5.91 7.67 33.44
CA LYS A 30 -5.42 6.35 33.04
C LYS A 30 -4.27 6.47 32.04
N PRO A 31 -3.04 6.78 32.49
CA PRO A 31 -1.92 7.07 31.62
C PRO A 31 -1.51 5.86 30.79
N ILE A 32 -1.12 6.12 29.54
CA ILE A 32 -0.66 5.11 28.58
C ILE A 32 0.82 5.30 28.32
N PHE A 33 1.59 4.21 28.27
CA PHE A 33 3.03 4.23 28.12
C PHE A 33 3.50 3.34 26.98
N TYR A 34 4.50 3.82 26.24
CA TYR A 34 5.24 3.03 25.25
C TYR A 34 6.73 3.40 25.30
N GLN A 35 7.59 2.40 25.45
CA GLN A 35 9.06 2.56 25.54
C GLN A 35 9.53 3.66 26.52
N GLY A 36 8.84 3.78 27.67
CA GLY A 36 9.19 4.76 28.70
C GLY A 36 8.83 6.21 28.38
N ASN A 37 7.90 6.42 27.45
CA ASN A 37 7.22 7.70 27.19
C ASN A 37 5.74 7.55 27.51
N TYR A 38 5.09 8.61 27.96
CA TYR A 38 3.64 8.63 28.20
C TYR A 38 2.90 9.35 27.07
N TYR A 39 1.66 8.93 26.81
CA TYR A 39 0.77 9.57 25.85
C TYR A 39 -0.09 10.64 26.54
N LYS A 40 -0.42 11.72 25.83
CA LYS A 40 -1.17 12.86 26.40
C LYS A 40 -2.65 12.56 26.67
N LEU A 41 -3.21 11.56 25.99
CA LEU A 41 -4.58 11.10 26.22
C LEU A 41 -4.57 9.86 27.12
N SER A 42 -5.53 9.80 28.04
CA SER A 42 -5.75 8.63 28.89
C SER A 42 -6.46 7.52 28.12
N ALA A 43 -6.25 6.26 28.52
CA ALA A 43 -7.15 5.19 28.14
C ALA A 43 -8.49 5.31 28.90
N ILE A 44 -9.50 4.55 28.50
CA ILE A 44 -10.77 4.46 29.25
C ILE A 44 -11.20 3.01 29.41
N GLY A 45 -12.11 2.74 30.35
CA GLY A 45 -12.51 1.38 30.71
C GLY A 45 -11.39 0.62 31.44
N GLU A 46 -11.55 -0.68 31.65
CA GLU A 46 -10.59 -1.54 32.37
C GLU A 46 -10.62 -2.96 31.83
N LYS A 47 -9.48 -3.65 31.88
CA LYS A 47 -9.33 -5.07 31.50
C LYS A 47 -9.90 -5.33 30.10
N GLU A 48 -10.92 -6.18 29.98
CA GLU A 48 -11.57 -6.50 28.70
C GLU A 48 -12.32 -5.30 28.09
N GLY A 49 -12.74 -4.34 28.93
CA GLY A 49 -13.38 -3.10 28.53
C GLY A 49 -12.44 -1.94 28.23
N LEU A 50 -11.12 -2.19 28.22
CA LEU A 50 -10.14 -1.17 27.91
C LEU A 50 -10.34 -0.65 26.47
N LYS A 51 -10.31 0.67 26.31
CA LYS A 51 -10.32 1.33 25.01
C LYS A 51 -9.15 2.32 24.92
N LEU A 52 -8.49 2.33 23.77
CA LEU A 52 -7.40 3.24 23.48
C LEU A 52 -7.89 4.39 22.58
N PRO A 53 -7.32 5.61 22.73
CA PRO A 53 -7.55 6.69 21.78
C PRO A 53 -7.20 6.27 20.35
N LEU A 54 -8.04 6.63 19.39
CA LEU A 54 -7.82 6.31 17.97
C LEU A 54 -6.50 6.91 17.46
N GLU A 55 -6.17 8.14 17.86
CA GLU A 55 -4.92 8.80 17.46
C GLU A 55 -3.69 7.99 17.89
N LEU A 56 -3.69 7.46 19.10
CA LEU A 56 -2.65 6.57 19.60
C LEU A 56 -2.59 5.28 18.77
N ILE A 57 -3.74 4.67 18.44
CA ILE A 57 -3.77 3.44 17.65
C ILE A 57 -3.21 3.69 16.24
N GLN A 58 -3.52 4.84 15.64
CA GLN A 58 -3.00 5.23 14.33
C GLN A 58 -1.48 5.44 14.37
N GLU A 59 -0.96 6.06 15.43
CA GLU A 59 0.48 6.28 15.61
C GLU A 59 1.24 4.98 15.95
N TRP A 60 0.68 4.17 16.84
CA TRP A 60 1.38 3.03 17.44
C TRP A 60 1.23 1.73 16.64
N ILE A 61 0.03 1.47 16.13
CA ILE A 61 -0.36 0.20 15.49
C ILE A 61 -0.41 0.35 13.97
N ASP A 62 -1.31 1.18 13.47
CA ASP A 62 -1.61 1.23 12.04
C ASP A 62 -2.18 2.59 11.60
N PRO A 63 -1.40 3.42 10.89
CA PRO A 63 -1.82 4.75 10.46
C PRO A 63 -2.92 4.71 9.40
N SER A 64 -3.23 3.55 8.83
CA SER A 64 -4.29 3.39 7.83
C SER A 64 -5.69 3.29 8.41
N ILE A 65 -5.82 3.11 9.73
CA ILE A 65 -7.12 3.05 10.39
C ILE A 65 -7.82 4.40 10.21
N LEU A 66 -9.05 4.36 9.73
CA LEU A 66 -9.83 5.55 9.39
C LEU A 66 -11.04 5.68 10.30
N TYR A 67 -11.26 6.87 10.86
CA TYR A 67 -12.60 7.24 11.30
C TYR A 67 -13.33 7.98 10.19
N GLU A 68 -14.40 7.38 9.69
CA GLU A 68 -15.24 7.94 8.65
C GLU A 68 -16.45 8.65 9.27
N LYS A 69 -16.46 9.99 9.18
CA LYS A 69 -17.51 10.83 9.76
C LYS A 69 -18.90 10.59 9.16
N SER A 70 -18.98 10.31 7.86
CA SER A 70 -20.25 10.15 7.14
C SER A 70 -21.03 8.91 7.60
N SER A 71 -20.32 7.85 7.95
CA SER A 71 -20.88 6.59 8.43
C SER A 71 -20.75 6.40 9.96
N ASP A 72 -20.18 7.39 10.65
CA ASP A 72 -19.83 7.39 12.07
C ASP A 72 -19.19 6.06 12.50
N SER A 73 -18.14 5.66 11.78
CA SER A 73 -17.50 4.35 11.98
C SER A 73 -15.99 4.40 11.88
N VAL A 74 -15.34 3.54 12.66
CA VAL A 74 -13.90 3.25 12.56
C VAL A 74 -13.74 2.06 11.62
N ILE A 75 -12.98 2.25 10.55
CA ILE A 75 -12.65 1.26 9.53
C ILE A 75 -11.20 0.84 9.74
N ILE A 76 -11.00 -0.45 9.96
CA ILE A 76 -9.71 -1.07 10.19
C ILE A 76 -9.49 -2.07 9.06
N THR A 77 -8.36 -1.98 8.38
CA THR A 77 -8.08 -2.88 7.26
C THR A 77 -6.68 -3.46 7.39
N THR A 78 -6.59 -4.77 7.53
CA THR A 78 -5.33 -5.52 7.49
C THR A 78 -5.14 -6.11 6.09
N LYS A 79 -4.09 -6.91 5.91
CA LYS A 79 -3.85 -7.67 4.67
C LYS A 79 -5.03 -8.57 4.27
N ASP A 80 -5.79 -9.09 5.24
CA ASP A 80 -6.80 -10.13 5.03
C ASP A 80 -8.14 -9.86 5.72
N LYS A 81 -8.27 -8.75 6.46
CA LYS A 81 -9.50 -8.35 7.16
C LYS A 81 -9.89 -6.91 6.85
N VAL A 82 -11.20 -6.69 6.69
CA VAL A 82 -11.86 -5.40 6.80
C VAL A 82 -12.80 -5.45 8.00
N LEU A 83 -12.55 -4.62 9.00
CA LEU A 83 -13.38 -4.49 10.18
C LEU A 83 -14.02 -3.09 10.20
N ARG A 84 -15.35 -3.05 10.28
CA ARG A 84 -16.12 -1.83 10.51
C ARG A 84 -16.72 -1.84 11.90
N LEU A 85 -16.36 -0.84 12.69
CA LEU A 85 -16.87 -0.58 14.02
C LEU A 85 -17.70 0.70 14.00
N LYS A 86 -19.02 0.60 14.08
CA LYS A 86 -19.87 1.79 14.24
C LYS A 86 -19.79 2.30 15.68
N THR A 87 -19.84 3.62 15.86
CA THR A 87 -19.84 4.21 17.20
C THR A 87 -21.11 3.82 17.95
N THR A 88 -21.00 3.61 19.26
CA THR A 88 -22.12 3.27 20.17
C THR A 88 -22.87 1.96 19.90
N GLU A 89 -22.52 1.22 18.84
CA GLU A 89 -23.09 -0.10 18.54
C GLU A 89 -22.20 -1.22 19.11
N LEU A 90 -22.84 -2.27 19.63
CA LEU A 90 -22.17 -3.53 20.01
C LEU A 90 -22.05 -4.50 18.83
N SER A 91 -22.51 -4.11 17.65
CA SER A 91 -22.36 -4.87 16.41
C SER A 91 -21.24 -4.30 15.57
N ALA A 92 -20.41 -5.19 15.04
CA ALA A 92 -19.41 -4.86 14.05
C ALA A 92 -19.48 -5.83 12.87
N LEU A 93 -18.82 -5.48 11.78
CA LEU A 93 -18.69 -6.35 10.61
C LEU A 93 -17.22 -6.63 10.38
N MET A 94 -16.84 -7.91 10.41
CA MET A 94 -15.51 -8.38 9.99
C MET A 94 -15.67 -9.18 8.70
N ASN A 95 -15.10 -8.69 7.60
CA ASN A 95 -15.32 -9.21 6.25
C ASN A 95 -16.82 -9.44 5.96
N GLU A 96 -17.66 -8.45 6.27
CA GLU A 96 -19.12 -8.50 6.12
C GLU A 96 -19.84 -9.58 6.97
N LYS A 97 -19.12 -10.29 7.84
CA LYS A 97 -19.70 -11.21 8.82
C LYS A 97 -19.94 -10.44 10.13
N PRO A 98 -21.18 -10.47 10.68
CA PRO A 98 -21.47 -9.85 11.96
C PRO A 98 -20.63 -10.47 13.08
N ILE A 99 -20.03 -9.60 13.91
CA ILE A 99 -19.42 -9.96 15.18
C ILE A 99 -20.06 -9.13 16.29
N THR A 100 -20.16 -9.72 17.47
CA THR A 100 -20.63 -9.02 18.68
C THR A 100 -19.41 -8.52 19.44
N LEU A 101 -19.39 -7.22 19.71
CA LEU A 101 -18.40 -6.58 20.57
C LEU A 101 -18.86 -6.68 22.03
N SER A 102 -17.92 -6.87 22.94
CA SER A 102 -18.20 -6.72 24.37
C SER A 102 -18.43 -5.26 24.76
N PHE A 103 -17.75 -4.35 24.05
CA PHE A 103 -17.81 -2.90 24.28
C PHE A 103 -17.83 -2.13 22.96
N PRO A 104 -18.62 -1.05 22.85
CA PRO A 104 -18.71 -0.29 21.61
C PRO A 104 -17.50 0.64 21.44
N VAL A 105 -17.31 1.17 20.24
CA VAL A 105 -16.49 2.38 20.06
C VAL A 105 -17.19 3.53 20.78
N GLU A 106 -16.43 4.28 21.56
CA GLU A 106 -16.94 5.37 22.40
C GLU A 106 -16.39 6.72 21.92
N LYS A 107 -17.23 7.75 21.99
CA LYS A 107 -16.88 9.12 21.60
C LYS A 107 -16.97 10.04 22.82
N LYS A 108 -15.87 10.73 23.14
CA LYS A 108 -15.81 11.73 24.20
C LYS A 108 -15.35 13.06 23.60
N GLY A 109 -16.28 13.98 23.37
CA GLY A 109 -15.98 15.21 22.65
C GLY A 109 -15.58 14.92 21.19
N SER A 110 -14.38 15.35 20.80
CA SER A 110 -13.77 15.04 19.50
C SER A 110 -13.11 13.66 19.45
N ASP A 111 -12.82 13.06 20.60
CA ASP A 111 -11.92 11.93 20.69
C ASP A 111 -12.69 10.62 20.57
N ILE A 112 -12.08 9.67 19.86
CA ILE A 112 -12.65 8.36 19.57
C ILE A 112 -11.83 7.33 20.31
N TYR A 113 -12.51 6.43 21.02
CA TYR A 113 -11.92 5.37 21.81
C TYR A 113 -12.35 4.02 21.26
N VAL A 114 -11.37 3.24 20.82
CA VAL A 114 -11.59 1.95 20.18
C VAL A 114 -11.32 0.83 21.19
N PRO A 115 -12.22 -0.14 21.35
CA PRO A 115 -12.01 -1.27 22.25
C PRO A 115 -10.81 -2.12 21.80
N ILE A 116 -10.01 -2.59 22.75
CA ILE A 116 -8.80 -3.38 22.45
C ILE A 116 -9.12 -4.81 21.99
N GLU A 117 -10.31 -5.33 22.33
CA GLU A 117 -10.74 -6.69 22.03
C GLU A 117 -10.63 -7.02 20.52
N PRO A 118 -11.27 -6.26 19.60
CA PRO A 118 -11.12 -6.52 18.16
C PRO A 118 -9.71 -6.23 17.65
N LEU A 119 -8.99 -5.27 18.24
CA LEU A 119 -7.62 -4.94 17.84
C LEU A 119 -6.67 -6.11 18.08
N ARG A 120 -6.83 -6.84 19.19
CA ARG A 120 -6.05 -8.06 19.51
C ARG A 120 -6.27 -9.20 18.52
N GLN A 121 -7.41 -9.22 17.81
CA GLN A 121 -7.68 -10.22 16.77
C GLN A 121 -6.99 -9.89 15.45
N LEU A 122 -6.66 -8.61 15.22
CA LEU A 122 -6.15 -8.10 13.95
C LEU A 122 -4.65 -7.78 14.00
N TYR A 123 -4.16 -7.36 15.16
CA TYR A 123 -2.80 -6.88 15.32
C TYR A 123 -2.09 -7.62 16.46
N PRO A 124 -0.85 -8.03 16.24
CA PRO A 124 -0.06 -8.71 17.25
C PRO A 124 0.64 -7.68 18.15
N PHE A 125 0.00 -7.34 19.27
CA PHE A 125 0.56 -6.49 20.32
C PHE A 125 0.21 -7.01 21.71
N GLU A 126 0.93 -6.55 22.72
CA GLU A 126 0.61 -6.82 24.11
C GLU A 126 0.29 -5.53 24.87
N ILE A 127 -0.71 -5.60 25.75
CA ILE A 127 -1.09 -4.51 26.64
C ILE A 127 -1.14 -5.06 28.06
N ARG A 128 -0.43 -4.41 28.98
CA ARG A 128 -0.48 -4.70 30.42
C ARG A 128 -1.12 -3.54 31.15
N GLU A 129 -2.14 -3.82 31.94
CA GLU A 129 -2.81 -2.85 32.78
C GLU A 129 -2.43 -3.08 34.25
N SER A 130 -2.04 -2.02 34.95
CA SER A 130 -1.78 -2.06 36.39
C SER A 130 -3.07 -2.13 37.17
N ASP A 131 -3.26 -3.18 37.97
CA ASP A 131 -4.39 -3.29 38.92
C ASP A 131 -4.33 -2.22 40.03
N GLN A 132 -3.16 -1.62 40.29
CA GLN A 132 -2.99 -0.64 41.37
C GLN A 132 -3.34 0.79 40.94
N THR A 133 -3.05 1.14 39.70
CA THR A 133 -3.06 2.53 39.21
C THR A 133 -3.82 2.71 37.91
N GLY A 134 -4.19 1.63 37.23
CA GLY A 134 -4.77 1.66 35.89
C GLY A 134 -3.78 2.01 34.78
N ALA A 135 -2.49 2.24 35.08
CA ALA A 135 -1.47 2.51 34.07
C ALA A 135 -1.46 1.44 32.98
N VAL A 136 -1.44 1.86 31.71
CA VAL A 136 -1.49 0.99 30.55
C VAL A 136 -0.13 0.99 29.88
N LEU A 137 0.55 -0.15 29.85
CA LEU A 137 1.84 -0.33 29.18
C LEU A 137 1.63 -1.07 27.87
N LEU A 138 2.14 -0.49 26.79
CA LEU A 138 2.04 -0.99 25.44
C LEU A 138 3.36 -1.64 25.02
N PHE A 139 3.28 -2.80 24.37
CA PHE A 139 4.45 -3.52 23.87
C PHE A 139 4.22 -4.06 22.47
N LYS A 140 5.22 -3.90 21.59
CA LYS A 140 5.20 -4.48 20.24
C LYS A 140 5.73 -5.91 20.29
N LYS A 141 5.24 -6.77 19.38
CA LYS A 141 5.75 -8.13 19.24
C LYS A 141 7.26 -8.14 18.97
N GLY A 142 7.96 -9.13 19.54
CA GLY A 142 9.39 -9.29 19.39
C GLY A 142 10.24 -8.27 20.17
N GLU A 143 9.63 -7.33 20.89
CA GLU A 143 10.39 -6.48 21.82
C GLU A 143 10.96 -7.35 22.95
N THR A 144 12.24 -7.15 23.24
CA THR A 144 12.91 -7.74 24.40
C THR A 144 12.93 -6.74 25.53
N LEU A 145 12.17 -7.02 26.59
CA LEU A 145 12.12 -6.27 27.82
C LEU A 145 13.18 -6.82 28.78
N LYS A 146 13.95 -5.93 29.41
CA LYS A 146 14.88 -6.29 30.47
C LYS A 146 14.25 -5.99 31.81
N TRP A 147 14.20 -6.98 32.69
CA TRP A 147 13.63 -6.84 34.02
C TRP A 147 14.73 -6.71 35.07
N GLY A 148 14.52 -5.76 35.99
CA GLY A 148 15.28 -5.61 37.22
C GLY A 148 14.40 -5.85 38.43
N LYS A 149 14.98 -6.33 39.52
CA LYS A 149 14.27 -6.61 40.77
C LYS A 149 14.96 -5.96 41.95
N ARG A 150 14.17 -5.34 42.83
CA ARG A 150 14.65 -4.87 44.14
C ARG A 150 14.71 -6.06 45.10
N THR A 151 15.91 -6.48 45.51
CA THR A 151 16.07 -7.66 46.39
C THR A 151 16.13 -7.33 47.87
N ALA A 152 16.57 -6.12 48.24
CA ALA A 152 16.56 -5.68 49.63
C ALA A 152 15.14 -5.36 50.11
N ALA A 153 14.90 -5.54 51.41
CA ALA A 153 13.59 -5.33 52.02
C ALA A 153 13.20 -3.83 52.05
N GLU A 154 14.17 -2.94 52.22
CA GLU A 154 13.96 -1.50 52.21
C GLU A 154 13.67 -1.00 50.79
N ALA A 155 12.67 -0.12 50.66
CA ALA A 155 12.29 0.46 49.39
C ALA A 155 13.39 1.37 48.82
N ALA A 156 13.68 1.22 47.52
CA ALA A 156 14.56 2.12 46.79
C ALA A 156 13.78 3.37 46.35
N GLN A 157 14.44 4.53 46.33
CA GLN A 157 13.81 5.78 45.89
C GLN A 157 13.95 5.94 44.37
N LEU A 158 12.83 6.04 43.67
CA LEU A 158 12.79 6.36 42.25
C LEU A 158 12.79 7.88 42.07
N ARG A 159 13.74 8.40 41.29
CA ARG A 159 14.01 9.84 41.19
C ARG A 159 13.77 10.40 39.80
N THR A 160 13.56 11.71 39.69
CA THR A 160 13.22 12.35 38.40
C THR A 160 14.39 12.42 37.40
N PHE A 161 15.63 12.49 37.86
CA PHE A 161 16.85 12.43 37.04
C PHE A 161 17.98 11.70 37.78
N ALA A 162 19.07 11.35 37.09
CA ALA A 162 20.19 10.54 37.56
C ALA A 162 21.06 11.21 38.66
N SER A 163 20.47 11.47 39.83
CA SER A 163 21.16 12.09 40.95
C SER A 163 20.47 11.83 42.28
N ILE A 164 21.23 11.67 43.36
CA ILE A 164 20.65 11.65 44.72
C ILE A 164 20.02 12.99 45.12
N LYS A 165 20.34 14.06 44.40
CA LYS A 165 19.74 15.39 44.58
C LYS A 165 18.44 15.57 43.82
N ALA A 166 18.09 14.65 42.92
CA ALA A 166 16.83 14.69 42.21
C ALA A 166 15.65 14.42 43.17
N PRO A 167 14.52 15.14 43.02
CA PRO A 167 13.28 14.80 43.71
C PRO A 167 12.84 13.35 43.47
N ILE A 168 12.03 12.84 44.39
CA ILE A 168 11.52 11.47 44.40
C ILE A 168 10.15 11.46 43.74
N VAL A 169 9.98 10.63 42.72
CA VAL A 169 8.69 10.45 42.02
C VAL A 169 7.89 9.27 42.60
N SER A 170 8.58 8.22 43.06
CA SER A 170 7.97 7.02 43.64
C SER A 170 8.99 6.24 44.47
N SER A 171 8.59 5.11 45.03
CA SER A 171 9.48 4.14 45.67
C SER A 171 9.27 2.75 45.08
N ILE A 172 10.34 1.98 44.95
CA ILE A 172 10.33 0.59 44.48
C ILE A 172 10.42 -0.31 45.70
N ALA A 173 9.38 -1.09 45.96
CA ALA A 173 9.27 -1.95 47.13
C ALA A 173 10.22 -3.16 47.06
N GLY A 174 10.54 -3.75 48.22
CA GLY A 174 11.27 -5.01 48.28
C GLY A 174 10.53 -6.13 47.55
N GLY A 175 11.22 -6.80 46.63
CA GLY A 175 10.67 -7.84 45.76
C GLY A 175 10.01 -7.33 44.48
N GLU A 176 9.81 -6.01 44.32
CA GLU A 176 9.18 -5.42 43.13
C GLU A 176 10.08 -5.53 41.90
N GLN A 177 9.47 -5.83 40.76
CA GLN A 177 10.11 -5.86 39.45
C GLN A 177 9.84 -4.55 38.69
N VAL A 178 10.84 -4.09 37.95
CA VAL A 178 10.78 -2.90 37.09
C VAL A 178 11.37 -3.19 35.73
N ILE A 179 10.86 -2.53 34.70
CA ILE A 179 11.41 -2.61 33.34
C ILE A 179 12.60 -1.66 33.26
N LEU A 180 13.76 -2.18 32.86
CA LEU A 180 14.97 -1.40 32.63
C LEU A 180 14.88 -0.76 31.24
N LEU A 181 14.80 0.57 31.20
CA LEU A 181 14.66 1.35 29.96
C LEU A 181 15.99 1.87 29.42
N GLY A 182 16.99 1.98 30.29
CA GLY A 182 18.31 2.48 29.94
C GLY A 182 19.20 2.63 31.16
N GLU A 183 20.45 3.03 30.92
CA GLU A 183 21.44 3.24 31.97
C GLU A 183 22.21 4.54 31.76
N GLU A 184 22.57 5.19 32.86
CA GLU A 184 23.36 6.41 32.89
C GLU A 184 24.29 6.35 34.11
N GLU A 185 25.60 6.21 33.87
CA GLU A 185 26.62 6.04 34.92
C GLU A 185 26.21 4.96 35.96
N GLU A 186 25.95 5.37 37.20
CA GLU A 186 25.58 4.56 38.35
C GLU A 186 24.05 4.38 38.52
N TRP A 187 23.26 4.77 37.52
CA TRP A 187 21.79 4.75 37.55
C TRP A 187 21.21 3.91 36.43
N TYR A 188 20.10 3.24 36.73
CA TYR A 188 19.16 2.74 35.74
C TYR A 188 18.00 3.71 35.60
N ARG A 189 17.60 3.98 34.35
CA ARG A 189 16.27 4.52 34.06
C ARG A 189 15.30 3.36 34.00
N VAL A 190 14.26 3.38 34.82
CA VAL A 190 13.32 2.26 34.98
C VAL A 190 11.86 2.72 34.90
N GLN A 191 11.00 1.79 34.54
CA GLN A 191 9.54 1.92 34.51
C GLN A 191 8.94 0.91 35.48
N GLN A 192 8.20 1.40 36.48
CA GLN A 192 7.36 0.55 37.33
C GLN A 192 6.12 0.14 36.53
N ALA A 193 5.62 -1.09 36.75
CA ALA A 193 4.38 -1.55 36.13
C ALA A 193 3.16 -0.67 36.52
N SER A 194 3.24 0.00 37.66
CA SER A 194 2.26 0.97 38.14
C SER A 194 2.30 2.33 37.42
N GLY A 195 3.24 2.56 36.50
CA GLY A 195 3.33 3.78 35.69
C GLY A 195 4.51 4.72 35.98
N PRO A 196 5.01 4.89 37.22
CA PRO A 196 6.18 5.74 37.48
C PRO A 196 7.42 5.40 36.66
N ILE A 197 8.02 6.44 36.10
CA ILE A 197 9.29 6.40 35.37
C ILE A 197 10.29 7.27 36.10
N GLY A 198 11.51 6.77 36.26
CA GLY A 198 12.57 7.57 36.85
C GLY A 198 13.89 6.82 36.92
N TYR A 199 14.77 7.30 37.79
CA TYR A 199 16.12 6.83 37.97
C TYR A 199 16.30 6.21 39.35
N VAL A 200 16.92 5.03 39.38
CA VAL A 200 17.29 4.30 40.60
C VAL A 200 18.75 3.84 40.47
N ARG A 201 19.48 3.76 41.58
CA ARG A 201 20.89 3.34 41.53
C ARG A 201 21.02 1.90 41.06
N LYS A 202 22.06 1.59 40.29
CA LYS A 202 22.34 0.21 39.84
C LYS A 202 22.56 -0.73 41.02
N THR A 203 23.16 -0.24 42.11
CA THR A 203 23.36 -1.01 43.34
C THR A 203 22.06 -1.42 44.03
N ASP A 204 20.94 -0.74 43.72
CA ASP A 204 19.64 -0.99 44.35
C ASP A 204 18.79 -2.01 43.58
N ILE A 205 19.16 -2.36 42.35
CA ILE A 205 18.39 -3.23 41.45
C ILE A 205 19.29 -4.34 40.89
N GLN A 206 18.88 -5.59 41.11
CA GLN A 206 19.51 -6.74 40.49
C GLN A 206 18.85 -7.03 39.15
N ILE A 207 19.64 -7.30 38.10
CA ILE A 207 19.11 -7.79 36.82
C ILE A 207 18.47 -9.16 37.06
N ASP A 208 17.24 -9.33 36.60
CA ASP A 208 16.40 -10.49 36.90
C ASP A 208 16.30 -11.44 35.70
N HIS A 209 15.65 -11.02 34.61
CA HIS A 209 15.51 -11.80 33.38
C HIS A 209 15.22 -10.91 32.17
N ASP A 210 15.38 -11.49 30.98
CA ASP A 210 14.91 -10.89 29.74
C ASP A 210 13.59 -11.58 29.34
N GLU A 211 12.62 -10.79 28.94
CA GLU A 211 11.31 -11.24 28.45
C GLU A 211 11.16 -10.80 26.99
N THR A 212 10.80 -11.72 26.09
CA THR A 212 10.48 -11.35 24.71
C THR A 212 8.98 -11.47 24.47
N ILE A 213 8.36 -10.38 24.01
CA ILE A 213 6.94 -10.36 23.67
C ILE A 213 6.69 -11.37 22.54
N PRO A 214 5.83 -12.38 22.73
CA PRO A 214 5.62 -13.43 21.74
C PRO A 214 5.25 -12.88 20.36
N VAL A 215 5.82 -13.48 19.32
CA VAL A 215 5.46 -13.20 17.93
C VAL A 215 4.26 -14.09 17.58
N GLN A 216 3.11 -13.49 17.30
CA GLN A 216 2.03 -14.21 16.60
C GLN A 216 2.39 -14.26 15.11
N GLU A 217 2.35 -15.46 14.53
CA GLU A 217 2.57 -15.64 13.10
C GLU A 217 1.48 -14.93 12.30
N ASP A 218 1.87 -14.26 11.22
CA ASP A 218 0.94 -13.69 10.25
C ASP A 218 0.29 -14.85 9.48
N THR A 219 -0.93 -15.20 9.85
CA THR A 219 -1.65 -16.36 9.31
C THR A 219 -2.35 -16.06 7.98
N SER A 220 -1.96 -14.99 7.27
CA SER A 220 -2.55 -14.69 5.95
C SER A 220 -2.44 -15.92 5.04
N SER A 221 -3.60 -16.51 4.74
CA SER A 221 -3.70 -17.76 3.97
C SER A 221 -3.63 -17.54 2.46
N TYR A 222 -3.84 -16.30 2.01
CA TYR A 222 -3.77 -15.97 0.61
C TYR A 222 -2.32 -15.81 0.16
N VAL A 223 -1.98 -16.59 -0.87
CA VAL A 223 -0.72 -16.48 -1.60
C VAL A 223 -1.06 -15.87 -2.96
N PRO A 224 -0.49 -14.70 -3.31
CA PRO A 224 -0.68 -14.10 -4.62
C PRO A 224 -0.40 -15.13 -5.71
N TRP A 225 -1.34 -15.27 -6.65
CA TRP A 225 -1.16 -16.19 -7.76
C TRP A 225 0.10 -15.84 -8.53
N LYS A 226 0.94 -16.84 -8.80
CA LYS A 226 2.14 -16.68 -9.62
C LYS A 226 2.00 -17.48 -10.91
N PRO A 227 2.57 -16.97 -12.02
CA PRO A 227 2.77 -17.73 -13.24
C PRO A 227 3.35 -19.12 -12.97
N PRO A 228 2.82 -20.20 -13.60
CA PRO A 228 3.37 -21.55 -13.47
C PRO A 228 4.80 -21.68 -13.98
N ALA A 229 5.18 -20.84 -14.94
CA ALA A 229 6.53 -20.78 -15.49
C ALA A 229 6.88 -19.33 -15.89
N GLY A 230 8.13 -18.94 -15.64
CA GLY A 230 8.65 -17.62 -16.00
C GLY A 230 7.97 -16.47 -15.26
N LYS A 231 7.98 -15.30 -15.90
CA LYS A 231 7.38 -14.06 -15.40
C LYS A 231 5.97 -13.86 -15.98
N LEU A 232 5.21 -12.95 -15.39
CA LEU A 232 3.82 -12.66 -15.78
C LEU A 232 3.76 -12.17 -17.23
N ASN A 233 2.85 -12.76 -18.02
CA ASN A 233 2.48 -12.25 -19.33
C ASN A 233 0.97 -11.99 -19.39
N LEU A 234 0.61 -10.71 -19.35
CA LEU A 234 -0.77 -10.23 -19.37
C LEU A 234 -1.02 -9.44 -20.66
N THR A 235 -2.25 -9.50 -21.18
CA THR A 235 -2.69 -8.55 -22.20
C THR A 235 -4.02 -7.93 -21.83
N TRP A 236 -4.12 -6.61 -22.01
CA TRP A 236 -5.40 -5.93 -21.92
C TRP A 236 -6.22 -6.14 -23.20
N GLU A 237 -7.53 -6.20 -23.02
CA GLU A 237 -8.52 -6.27 -24.09
C GLU A 237 -9.48 -5.09 -23.95
N HIS A 238 -9.39 -4.16 -24.89
CA HIS A 238 -10.24 -2.98 -24.91
C HIS A 238 -11.66 -3.33 -25.39
N VAL A 239 -12.59 -3.43 -24.43
CA VAL A 239 -14.01 -3.70 -24.66
C VAL A 239 -14.81 -2.43 -24.35
N ILE A 240 -15.47 -1.86 -25.35
CA ILE A 240 -16.31 -0.66 -25.20
C ILE A 240 -17.80 -1.02 -25.14
N SER A 241 -18.26 -1.81 -26.11
CA SER A 241 -19.67 -2.19 -26.26
C SER A 241 -19.87 -3.65 -26.69
N LYS A 242 -18.84 -4.27 -27.25
CA LYS A 242 -18.89 -5.65 -27.74
C LYS A 242 -17.60 -6.38 -27.40
N ASN A 243 -17.75 -7.59 -26.88
CA ASN A 243 -16.64 -8.51 -26.65
C ASN A 243 -16.01 -8.97 -27.97
N PRO A 244 -14.70 -9.27 -27.96
CA PRO A 244 -14.01 -9.80 -29.13
C PRO A 244 -14.60 -11.15 -29.55
N ASP A 245 -14.63 -11.40 -30.86
CA ASP A 245 -15.00 -12.69 -31.42
C ASP A 245 -13.84 -13.68 -31.22
N THR A 246 -13.98 -14.56 -30.23
CA THR A 246 -12.92 -15.50 -29.83
C THR A 246 -12.56 -16.52 -30.90
N THR A 247 -13.42 -16.73 -31.91
CA THR A 247 -13.14 -17.60 -33.06
C THR A 247 -12.08 -17.04 -33.99
N LYS A 248 -11.84 -15.72 -33.93
CA LYS A 248 -10.83 -15.01 -34.72
C LYS A 248 -9.52 -14.79 -33.96
N ILE A 249 -9.44 -15.22 -32.71
CA ILE A 249 -8.24 -15.06 -31.89
C ILE A 249 -7.33 -16.26 -32.14
N GLY A 250 -6.17 -15.98 -32.74
CA GLY A 250 -5.12 -16.97 -32.98
C GLY A 250 -4.42 -17.43 -31.69
N ASP A 251 -3.31 -18.15 -31.86
CA ASP A 251 -2.50 -18.58 -30.73
C ASP A 251 -1.67 -17.44 -30.16
N MET A 252 -1.57 -17.43 -28.82
CA MET A 252 -0.81 -16.43 -28.06
C MET A 252 0.15 -17.17 -27.14
N PRO A 253 1.20 -17.82 -27.69
CA PRO A 253 2.12 -18.62 -26.90
C PRO A 253 2.73 -17.82 -25.75
N GLY A 254 2.76 -18.43 -24.56
CA GLY A 254 3.29 -17.81 -23.35
C GLY A 254 2.38 -16.79 -22.69
N LEU A 255 1.20 -16.46 -23.25
CA LEU A 255 0.21 -15.64 -22.56
C LEU A 255 -0.39 -16.41 -21.39
N GLN A 256 -0.61 -15.72 -20.28
CA GLN A 256 -1.13 -16.31 -19.04
C GLN A 256 -2.41 -15.63 -18.55
N VAL A 257 -2.54 -14.32 -18.78
CA VAL A 257 -3.68 -13.55 -18.29
C VAL A 257 -4.27 -12.68 -19.39
N VAL A 258 -5.59 -12.73 -19.55
CA VAL A 258 -6.36 -11.77 -20.35
C VAL A 258 -7.10 -10.82 -19.42
N SER A 259 -7.06 -9.53 -19.73
CA SER A 259 -7.66 -8.47 -18.92
C SER A 259 -8.65 -7.61 -19.72
N PRO A 260 -9.89 -8.09 -19.90
CA PRO A 260 -10.91 -7.37 -20.66
C PRO A 260 -11.60 -6.27 -19.85
N THR A 261 -11.78 -5.09 -20.47
CA THR A 261 -12.50 -3.93 -19.90
C THR A 261 -13.98 -4.24 -19.69
N TRP A 262 -14.32 -4.87 -18.57
CA TRP A 262 -15.66 -5.42 -18.35
C TRP A 262 -16.50 -4.67 -17.35
N PHE A 263 -15.86 -4.06 -16.34
CA PHE A 263 -16.58 -3.37 -15.30
C PHE A 263 -16.19 -1.90 -15.30
N SER A 264 -17.17 -1.03 -15.13
CA SER A 264 -16.88 0.38 -14.89
C SER A 264 -17.84 0.96 -13.87
N ILE A 265 -17.39 1.94 -13.09
CA ILE A 265 -18.32 2.76 -12.30
C ILE A 265 -19.31 3.45 -13.24
N SER A 266 -20.60 3.35 -12.93
CA SER A 266 -21.68 3.92 -13.74
C SER A 266 -22.19 5.24 -13.19
N ASP A 267 -22.07 5.46 -11.88
CA ASP A 267 -22.55 6.64 -11.18
C ASP A 267 -21.87 6.84 -9.82
N GLY A 268 -22.17 7.98 -9.18
CA GLY A 268 -21.65 8.34 -7.87
C GLY A 268 -22.23 7.55 -6.69
N GLU A 269 -23.18 6.64 -6.92
CA GLU A 269 -23.76 5.77 -5.89
C GLU A 269 -23.13 4.37 -5.89
N GLY A 270 -22.06 4.17 -6.67
CA GLY A 270 -21.31 2.93 -6.72
C GLY A 270 -22.00 1.81 -7.53
N ARG A 271 -22.96 2.11 -8.43
CA ARG A 271 -23.48 1.11 -9.37
C ARG A 271 -22.45 0.82 -10.47
N LEU A 272 -22.37 -0.41 -10.95
CA LEU A 272 -21.43 -0.81 -11.99
C LEU A 272 -22.10 -1.10 -13.33
N LYS A 273 -21.45 -0.71 -14.43
CA LYS A 273 -21.70 -1.28 -15.76
C LYS A 273 -20.97 -2.63 -15.85
N ASN A 274 -21.59 -3.57 -16.56
CA ASN A 274 -21.07 -4.91 -16.72
C ASN A 274 -21.16 -5.32 -18.21
N LEU A 275 -20.00 -5.55 -18.82
CA LEU A 275 -19.83 -6.04 -20.19
C LEU A 275 -19.23 -7.45 -20.23
N ALA A 276 -19.15 -8.14 -19.08
CA ALA A 276 -18.53 -9.45 -18.99
C ALA A 276 -19.31 -10.52 -19.78
N ASP A 277 -18.55 -11.42 -20.39
CA ASP A 277 -19.06 -12.47 -21.26
C ASP A 277 -18.58 -13.84 -20.79
N ALA A 278 -19.52 -14.67 -20.32
CA ALA A 278 -19.23 -16.01 -19.85
C ALA A 278 -18.66 -16.93 -20.96
N SER A 279 -19.00 -16.68 -22.23
CA SER A 279 -18.44 -17.44 -23.35
C SER A 279 -16.96 -17.11 -23.57
N TYR A 280 -16.58 -15.84 -23.39
CA TYR A 280 -15.18 -15.42 -23.41
C TYR A 280 -14.40 -16.03 -22.25
N VAL A 281 -14.94 -16.02 -21.02
CA VAL A 281 -14.28 -16.68 -19.87
C VAL A 281 -14.06 -18.16 -20.15
N LYS A 282 -15.07 -18.88 -20.66
CA LYS A 282 -14.94 -20.29 -20.99
C LYS A 282 -13.86 -20.54 -22.04
N TRP A 283 -13.80 -19.70 -23.09
CA TRP A 283 -12.73 -19.77 -24.08
C TRP A 283 -11.35 -19.55 -23.47
N ALA A 284 -11.19 -18.55 -22.60
CA ALA A 284 -9.93 -18.27 -21.92
C ALA A 284 -9.48 -19.46 -21.06
N GLN A 285 -10.41 -20.06 -20.30
CA GLN A 285 -10.15 -21.25 -19.47
C GLN A 285 -9.73 -22.46 -20.29
N THR A 286 -10.34 -22.71 -21.47
CA THR A 286 -9.91 -23.80 -22.36
C THR A 286 -8.49 -23.65 -22.88
N ARG A 287 -7.93 -22.44 -22.80
CA ARG A 287 -6.54 -22.11 -23.16
C ARG A 287 -5.64 -21.94 -21.94
N ASN A 288 -6.13 -22.28 -20.74
CA ASN A 288 -5.45 -22.12 -19.45
C ASN A 288 -5.08 -20.66 -19.13
N TYR A 289 -5.80 -19.69 -19.67
CA TYR A 289 -5.62 -18.29 -19.29
C TYR A 289 -6.44 -17.98 -18.02
N GLN A 290 -5.86 -17.18 -17.14
CA GLN A 290 -6.65 -16.48 -16.14
C GLN A 290 -7.37 -15.30 -16.78
N VAL A 291 -8.55 -14.98 -16.24
CA VAL A 291 -9.28 -13.76 -16.56
C VAL A 291 -9.21 -12.84 -15.34
N TRP A 292 -8.41 -11.79 -15.47
CA TRP A 292 -8.39 -10.68 -14.52
C TRP A 292 -9.23 -9.56 -15.09
N ALA A 293 -10.51 -9.51 -14.74
CA ALA A 293 -11.40 -8.56 -15.38
C ALA A 293 -10.97 -7.13 -15.06
N LEU A 294 -10.81 -6.30 -16.09
CA LEU A 294 -10.47 -4.90 -15.88
C LEU A 294 -11.68 -4.15 -15.35
N PHE A 295 -11.47 -3.45 -14.24
CA PHE A 295 -12.45 -2.61 -13.57
C PHE A 295 -11.99 -1.15 -13.59
N SER A 296 -12.67 -0.30 -14.36
CA SER A 296 -12.34 1.11 -14.47
C SER A 296 -13.28 2.03 -13.69
N ASN A 297 -12.86 3.26 -13.48
CA ASN A 297 -13.72 4.30 -12.94
C ASN A 297 -14.60 4.99 -14.01
N GLY A 298 -14.61 4.48 -15.25
CA GLY A 298 -15.27 5.13 -16.37
C GLY A 298 -14.62 6.46 -16.80
N PHE A 299 -13.45 6.79 -16.23
CA PHE A 299 -12.64 7.98 -16.51
C PHE A 299 -13.33 9.32 -16.22
N ASP A 300 -14.38 9.29 -15.39
CA ASP A 300 -15.12 10.47 -14.93
C ASP A 300 -14.73 10.83 -13.48
N PRO A 301 -14.05 11.97 -13.26
CA PRO A 301 -13.51 12.34 -11.95
C PRO A 301 -14.62 12.70 -10.95
N ASP A 302 -15.74 13.27 -11.42
CA ASP A 302 -16.85 13.68 -10.54
C ASP A 302 -17.64 12.45 -10.06
N VAL A 303 -17.84 11.49 -10.95
CA VAL A 303 -18.41 10.18 -10.61
C VAL A 303 -17.49 9.44 -9.64
N THR A 304 -16.17 9.43 -9.91
CA THR A 304 -15.17 8.77 -9.05
C THR A 304 -15.17 9.36 -7.64
N ASN A 305 -15.11 10.69 -7.53
CA ASN A 305 -15.14 11.40 -6.25
C ASN A 305 -16.33 10.97 -5.38
N LYS A 306 -17.53 10.96 -5.97
CA LYS A 306 -18.75 10.57 -5.26
C LYS A 306 -18.75 9.09 -4.90
N ALA A 307 -18.40 8.23 -5.86
CA ALA A 307 -18.45 6.78 -5.71
C ALA A 307 -17.48 6.24 -4.65
N LEU A 308 -16.34 6.92 -4.41
CA LEU A 308 -15.36 6.50 -3.40
C LEU A 308 -15.48 7.23 -2.05
N SER A 309 -16.37 8.22 -1.94
CA SER A 309 -16.44 9.16 -0.80
C SER A 309 -16.85 8.54 0.54
N THR A 310 -17.48 7.36 0.54
CA THR A 310 -17.98 6.71 1.77
C THR A 310 -17.76 5.20 1.74
N TYR A 311 -17.59 4.59 2.92
CA TYR A 311 -17.46 3.15 3.10
C TYR A 311 -18.64 2.41 2.46
N ASP A 312 -19.86 2.89 2.66
CA ASP A 312 -21.05 2.22 2.13
C ASP A 312 -21.08 2.22 0.59
N SER A 313 -20.62 3.30 -0.06
CA SER A 313 -20.50 3.35 -1.52
C SER A 313 -19.36 2.44 -2.04
N ARG A 314 -18.18 2.49 -1.39
CA ARG A 314 -17.05 1.59 -1.70
C ARG A 314 -17.45 0.13 -1.55
N MET A 315 -18.14 -0.23 -0.47
CA MET A 315 -18.62 -1.59 -0.24
C MET A 315 -19.70 -2.03 -1.23
N LYS A 316 -20.57 -1.12 -1.69
CA LYS A 316 -21.54 -1.44 -2.75
C LYS A 316 -20.83 -1.82 -4.05
N ILE A 317 -19.73 -1.16 -4.40
CA ILE A 317 -18.86 -1.53 -5.54
C ILE A 317 -18.23 -2.91 -5.30
N ILE A 318 -17.56 -3.10 -4.16
CA ILE A 318 -16.85 -4.34 -3.81
C ILE A 318 -17.79 -5.55 -3.86
N LYS A 319 -19.00 -5.45 -3.30
CA LYS A 319 -20.00 -6.52 -3.33
C LYS A 319 -20.46 -6.89 -4.74
N GLN A 320 -20.64 -5.91 -5.62
CA GLN A 320 -20.98 -6.19 -7.02
C GLN A 320 -19.83 -6.92 -7.72
N LEU A 321 -18.58 -6.49 -7.52
CA LEU A 321 -17.40 -7.15 -8.08
C LEU A 321 -17.29 -8.60 -7.59
N LEU A 322 -17.47 -8.87 -6.29
CA LEU A 322 -17.48 -10.22 -5.74
C LEU A 322 -18.59 -11.08 -6.39
N GLY A 323 -19.80 -10.54 -6.52
CA GLY A 323 -20.91 -11.20 -7.19
C GLY A 323 -20.61 -11.53 -8.65
N PHE A 324 -19.97 -10.61 -9.38
CA PHE A 324 -19.53 -10.84 -10.76
C PHE A 324 -18.40 -11.88 -10.83
N ALA A 325 -17.42 -11.83 -9.95
CA ALA A 325 -16.35 -12.83 -9.90
C ALA A 325 -16.90 -14.25 -9.74
N GLN A 326 -17.86 -14.43 -8.83
CA GLN A 326 -18.51 -15.73 -8.62
C GLN A 326 -19.40 -16.15 -9.81
N THR A 327 -20.10 -15.21 -10.42
CA THR A 327 -20.99 -15.45 -11.57
C THR A 327 -20.21 -15.88 -12.80
N TYR A 328 -19.16 -15.13 -13.14
CA TYR A 328 -18.35 -15.36 -14.34
C TYR A 328 -17.17 -16.30 -14.11
N LYS A 329 -16.91 -16.74 -12.87
CA LYS A 329 -15.75 -17.58 -12.49
C LYS A 329 -14.44 -16.89 -12.87
N LEU A 330 -14.28 -15.64 -12.43
CA LEU A 330 -13.04 -14.86 -12.64
C LEU A 330 -11.92 -15.35 -11.71
N GLN A 331 -10.67 -15.06 -12.07
CA GLN A 331 -9.49 -15.37 -11.25
C GLN A 331 -8.86 -14.11 -10.63
N GLY A 332 -9.32 -12.92 -11.01
CA GLY A 332 -8.82 -11.67 -10.46
C GLY A 332 -9.50 -10.44 -11.05
N PHE A 333 -9.03 -9.27 -10.60
CA PHE A 333 -9.39 -7.96 -11.11
C PHE A 333 -8.15 -7.13 -11.39
N ASN A 334 -8.19 -6.37 -12.48
CA ASN A 334 -7.20 -5.35 -12.79
C ASN A 334 -7.86 -3.96 -12.69
N ILE A 335 -7.48 -3.17 -11.71
CA ILE A 335 -8.06 -1.86 -11.44
C ILE A 335 -7.42 -0.83 -12.39
N ASP A 336 -8.23 -0.11 -13.16
CA ASP A 336 -7.77 0.89 -14.13
C ASP A 336 -8.48 2.23 -13.90
N PHE A 337 -8.00 2.98 -12.91
CA PHE A 337 -8.62 4.23 -12.46
C PHE A 337 -7.82 5.43 -12.95
N GLU A 338 -8.22 6.02 -14.07
CA GLU A 338 -7.57 7.22 -14.62
C GLU A 338 -8.42 8.47 -14.41
N ASN A 339 -7.80 9.66 -14.57
CA ASN A 339 -8.50 10.94 -14.48
C ASN A 339 -9.22 11.12 -13.13
N VAL A 340 -8.48 10.98 -12.03
CA VAL A 340 -8.99 11.10 -10.65
C VAL A 340 -8.47 12.41 -10.04
N TYR A 341 -9.30 13.13 -9.29
CA TYR A 341 -8.83 14.33 -8.61
C TYR A 341 -7.77 14.00 -7.56
N LEU A 342 -6.75 14.85 -7.42
CA LEU A 342 -5.70 14.68 -6.41
C LEU A 342 -6.24 14.58 -4.98
N LYS A 343 -7.32 15.33 -4.67
CA LYS A 343 -8.00 15.26 -3.36
C LYS A 343 -8.59 13.88 -3.03
N ASP A 344 -8.80 13.03 -4.03
CA ASP A 344 -9.37 11.69 -3.90
C ASP A 344 -8.30 10.59 -3.83
N LYS A 345 -7.00 10.97 -3.78
CA LYS A 345 -5.86 10.05 -3.59
C LYS A 345 -6.10 9.05 -2.46
N GLU A 346 -6.45 9.55 -1.28
CA GLU A 346 -6.65 8.70 -0.10
C GLU A 346 -7.92 7.84 -0.20
N ASN A 347 -8.96 8.32 -0.90
CA ASN A 347 -10.18 7.54 -1.15
C ASN A 347 -9.92 6.37 -2.10
N LEU A 348 -9.06 6.55 -3.11
CA LEU A 348 -8.61 5.46 -3.99
C LEU A 348 -7.82 4.42 -3.20
N VAL A 349 -6.83 4.85 -2.41
CA VAL A 349 -6.04 3.95 -1.55
C VAL A 349 -6.95 3.17 -0.62
N GLN A 350 -7.88 3.85 0.05
CA GLN A 350 -8.82 3.22 0.97
C GLN A 350 -9.74 2.22 0.27
N PHE A 351 -10.22 2.54 -0.93
CA PHE A 351 -11.01 1.60 -1.74
C PHE A 351 -10.23 0.32 -2.06
N VAL A 352 -8.99 0.43 -2.53
CA VAL A 352 -8.17 -0.74 -2.88
C VAL A 352 -7.80 -1.54 -1.62
N ARG A 353 -7.51 -0.84 -0.51
CA ARG A 353 -7.23 -1.45 0.80
C ARG A 353 -8.42 -2.27 1.30
N GLU A 354 -9.65 -1.74 1.20
CA GLU A 354 -10.88 -2.46 1.55
C GLU A 354 -11.17 -3.61 0.58
N MET A 355 -11.02 -3.39 -0.73
CA MET A 355 -11.32 -4.39 -1.76
C MET A 355 -10.45 -5.63 -1.64
N THR A 356 -9.16 -5.45 -1.38
CA THR A 356 -8.15 -6.50 -1.49
C THR A 356 -8.41 -7.71 -0.56
N PRO A 357 -8.63 -7.53 0.77
CA PRO A 357 -8.97 -8.63 1.67
C PRO A 357 -10.15 -9.49 1.20
N PHE A 358 -11.21 -8.86 0.69
CA PHE A 358 -12.39 -9.57 0.19
C PHE A 358 -12.07 -10.40 -1.06
N MET A 359 -11.24 -9.87 -1.96
CA MET A 359 -10.80 -10.58 -3.16
C MET A 359 -9.90 -11.76 -2.78
N HIS A 360 -8.96 -11.54 -1.86
CA HIS A 360 -8.06 -12.57 -1.34
C HIS A 360 -8.79 -13.70 -0.62
N GLU A 361 -9.86 -13.40 0.15
CA GLU A 361 -10.72 -14.44 0.77
C GLU A 361 -11.39 -15.35 -0.29
N GLN A 362 -11.57 -14.87 -1.52
CA GLN A 362 -12.09 -15.65 -2.65
C GLN A 362 -10.99 -16.25 -3.55
N GLY A 363 -9.71 -16.08 -3.19
CA GLY A 363 -8.59 -16.54 -4.00
C GLY A 363 -8.38 -15.74 -5.31
N LEU A 364 -8.88 -14.50 -5.36
CA LEU A 364 -8.81 -13.63 -6.53
C LEU A 364 -7.57 -12.74 -6.48
N ALA A 365 -6.82 -12.68 -7.59
CA ALA A 365 -5.72 -11.75 -7.75
C ALA A 365 -6.21 -10.30 -7.88
N VAL A 366 -5.45 -9.36 -7.32
CA VAL A 366 -5.72 -7.92 -7.45
C VAL A 366 -4.50 -7.22 -8.04
N SER A 367 -4.67 -6.63 -9.22
CA SER A 367 -3.69 -5.75 -9.83
C SER A 367 -4.24 -4.34 -10.02
N ILE A 368 -3.35 -3.37 -10.18
CA ILE A 368 -3.72 -1.99 -10.50
C ILE A 368 -2.80 -1.41 -11.57
N ASP A 369 -3.40 -0.71 -12.53
CA ASP A 369 -2.71 0.08 -13.54
C ASP A 369 -2.30 1.43 -12.94
N VAL A 370 -1.06 1.84 -13.18
CA VAL A 370 -0.54 3.15 -12.77
C VAL A 370 0.24 3.78 -13.91
N THR A 371 0.20 5.10 -13.98
CA THR A 371 1.00 5.86 -14.95
C THR A 371 2.45 5.98 -14.49
N PRO A 372 3.39 6.29 -15.41
CA PRO A 372 4.70 6.83 -15.05
C PRO A 372 4.59 8.08 -14.17
N LYS A 373 5.60 8.34 -13.32
CA LYS A 373 5.55 9.53 -12.46
C LYS A 373 5.62 10.81 -13.30
N SER A 374 4.74 11.75 -12.95
CA SER A 374 4.65 13.08 -13.54
C SER A 374 4.02 14.05 -12.54
N THR A 375 4.20 15.34 -12.80
CA THR A 375 3.63 16.45 -12.02
C THR A 375 2.17 16.74 -12.38
N ASN A 376 1.56 15.99 -13.29
CA ASN A 376 0.14 16.15 -13.59
C ASN A 376 -0.70 15.50 -12.47
N GLU A 377 -1.53 16.33 -11.84
CA GLU A 377 -2.36 15.96 -10.69
C GLU A 377 -3.33 14.82 -10.99
N MET A 378 -4.04 14.91 -12.12
CA MET A 378 -5.12 13.99 -12.48
C MET A 378 -4.66 12.80 -13.34
N TRP A 379 -3.36 12.77 -13.69
CA TRP A 379 -2.76 11.68 -14.45
C TRP A 379 -1.81 10.82 -13.60
N SER A 380 -1.05 11.41 -12.67
CA SER A 380 -0.02 10.67 -11.92
C SER A 380 0.02 10.93 -10.42
N MET A 381 -0.18 12.17 -9.96
CA MET A 381 0.05 12.49 -8.54
C MET A 381 -1.01 11.91 -7.60
N PHE A 382 -2.22 11.63 -8.11
CA PHE A 382 -3.28 11.01 -7.31
C PHE A 382 -2.99 9.55 -6.93
N TYR A 383 -2.02 8.89 -7.57
CA TYR A 383 -1.60 7.53 -7.20
C TYR A 383 -0.62 7.56 -6.03
N ASP A 384 -1.07 7.14 -4.84
CA ASP A 384 -0.15 6.74 -3.77
C ASP A 384 0.42 5.36 -4.06
N ARG A 385 1.46 5.30 -4.89
CA ARG A 385 2.04 4.02 -5.34
C ARG A 385 2.65 3.22 -4.18
N THR A 386 3.17 3.88 -3.15
CA THR A 386 3.69 3.20 -1.96
C THR A 386 2.56 2.48 -1.23
N ALA A 387 1.48 3.19 -0.87
CA ALA A 387 0.35 2.59 -0.15
C ALA A 387 -0.39 1.55 -1.00
N LEU A 388 -0.52 1.78 -2.32
CA LEU A 388 -1.13 0.82 -3.24
C LEU A 388 -0.28 -0.46 -3.36
N ALA A 389 1.05 -0.35 -3.40
CA ALA A 389 1.95 -1.50 -3.51
C ALA A 389 1.95 -2.40 -2.25
N GLU A 390 1.56 -1.88 -1.09
CA GLU A 390 1.39 -2.68 0.12
C GLU A 390 0.18 -3.62 -0.01
N VAL A 391 -0.88 -3.19 -0.70
CA VAL A 391 -2.15 -3.92 -0.79
C VAL A 391 -2.24 -4.82 -2.02
N VAL A 392 -1.91 -4.34 -3.22
CA VAL A 392 -2.11 -5.12 -4.47
C VAL A 392 -1.10 -6.25 -4.63
N ASP A 393 -1.46 -7.27 -5.41
CA ASP A 393 -0.56 -8.36 -5.81
C ASP A 393 0.43 -7.89 -6.89
N TYR A 394 -0.07 -7.12 -7.85
CA TYR A 394 0.71 -6.59 -8.97
C TYR A 394 0.38 -5.12 -9.26
N MET A 395 1.40 -4.36 -9.64
CA MET A 395 1.28 -2.98 -10.11
C MET A 395 1.77 -2.90 -11.54
N MET A 396 0.89 -2.54 -12.47
CA MET A 396 1.20 -2.45 -13.89
C MET A 396 1.58 -1.00 -14.22
N VAL A 397 2.85 -0.73 -14.51
CA VAL A 397 3.25 0.61 -14.98
C VAL A 397 2.96 0.74 -16.46
N MET A 398 1.99 1.58 -16.83
CA MET A 398 1.63 1.87 -18.22
C MET A 398 2.70 2.75 -18.89
N ALA A 399 3.87 2.18 -19.18
CA ALA A 399 5.01 2.88 -19.76
C ALA A 399 4.85 3.09 -21.28
N TYR A 400 3.74 3.72 -21.67
CA TYR A 400 3.41 4.15 -23.01
C TYR A 400 2.64 5.48 -23.00
N ASP A 401 2.37 6.01 -24.20
CA ASP A 401 1.86 7.37 -24.44
C ASP A 401 2.79 8.49 -23.91
N GLU A 402 4.12 8.30 -24.00
CA GLU A 402 5.12 9.37 -23.82
C GLU A 402 4.78 10.57 -24.72
N TYR A 403 4.46 10.29 -25.99
CA TYR A 403 3.82 11.22 -26.92
C TYR A 403 2.42 10.68 -27.28
N TRP A 404 1.41 11.19 -26.57
CA TRP A 404 0.00 10.78 -26.70
C TRP A 404 -0.69 11.39 -27.94
N ALA A 405 -1.97 11.05 -28.16
CA ALA A 405 -2.69 11.36 -29.39
C ALA A 405 -2.73 12.83 -29.81
N THR A 406 -2.80 13.73 -28.82
CA THR A 406 -2.87 15.18 -29.00
C THR A 406 -1.59 15.88 -28.57
N SER A 407 -0.47 15.16 -28.43
CA SER A 407 0.82 15.77 -28.12
C SER A 407 1.16 16.83 -29.17
N PRO A 408 1.64 18.03 -28.75
CA PRO A 408 1.99 19.10 -29.67
C PRO A 408 3.25 18.80 -30.51
N LYS A 409 3.95 17.69 -30.22
CA LYS A 409 5.19 17.27 -30.89
C LYS A 409 5.05 15.82 -31.33
N SER A 410 5.65 15.47 -32.47
CA SER A 410 5.83 14.08 -32.85
C SER A 410 6.86 13.41 -31.94
N GLY A 411 6.63 12.15 -31.60
CA GLY A 411 7.61 11.35 -30.87
C GLY A 411 7.15 9.92 -30.67
N SER A 412 8.00 9.15 -29.97
CA SER A 412 7.72 7.75 -29.67
C SER A 412 6.51 7.61 -28.73
N VAL A 413 5.78 6.51 -28.88
CA VAL A 413 4.78 6.11 -27.88
C VAL A 413 5.45 5.65 -26.57
N SER A 414 6.65 5.06 -26.64
CA SER A 414 7.32 4.42 -25.51
C SER A 414 8.83 4.34 -25.79
N SER A 415 9.55 5.46 -25.75
CA SER A 415 11.01 5.40 -25.97
C SER A 415 11.68 4.59 -24.85
N LEU A 416 12.75 3.85 -25.18
CA LEU A 416 13.42 2.97 -24.23
C LEU A 416 13.99 3.73 -23.01
N PRO A 417 14.67 4.89 -23.16
CA PRO A 417 15.17 5.64 -22.01
C PRO A 417 14.05 6.15 -21.10
N TRP A 418 12.93 6.61 -21.67
CA TRP A 418 11.78 7.06 -20.88
C TRP A 418 11.10 5.91 -20.14
N THR A 419 10.95 4.77 -20.81
CA THR A 419 10.44 3.52 -20.21
C THR A 419 11.30 3.07 -19.03
N GLU A 420 12.62 3.02 -19.22
CA GLU A 420 13.56 2.65 -18.15
C GLU A 420 13.53 3.66 -17.00
N SER A 421 13.44 4.97 -17.30
CA SER A 421 13.29 6.01 -16.28
C SER A 421 12.02 5.81 -15.45
N SER A 422 10.90 5.47 -16.11
CA SER A 422 9.62 5.22 -15.45
C SER A 422 9.71 4.04 -14.48
N VAL A 423 10.33 2.94 -14.89
CA VAL A 423 10.60 1.78 -14.01
C VAL A 423 11.47 2.18 -12.82
N LYS A 424 12.61 2.86 -13.06
CA LYS A 424 13.52 3.29 -11.99
C LYS A 424 12.84 4.20 -10.98
N GLN A 425 11.97 5.09 -11.43
CA GLN A 425 11.26 6.00 -10.54
C GLN A 425 10.32 5.23 -9.60
N ILE A 426 9.53 4.29 -10.12
CA ILE A 426 8.61 3.49 -9.30
C ILE A 426 9.37 2.60 -8.31
N LEU A 427 10.45 1.95 -8.73
CA LEU A 427 11.27 1.12 -7.86
C LEU A 427 11.99 1.93 -6.77
N ASN A 428 12.58 3.07 -7.13
CA ASN A 428 13.49 3.79 -6.22
C ASN A 428 12.82 4.88 -5.40
N VAL A 429 11.80 5.54 -5.94
CA VAL A 429 11.08 6.63 -5.26
C VAL A 429 9.89 6.08 -4.49
N ASP A 430 9.05 5.29 -5.15
CA ASP A 430 7.82 4.73 -4.54
C ASP A 430 8.08 3.41 -3.80
N LYS A 431 9.33 2.89 -3.86
CA LYS A 431 9.78 1.67 -3.15
C LYS A 431 8.92 0.44 -3.47
N VAL A 432 8.28 0.40 -4.64
CA VAL A 432 7.49 -0.75 -5.07
C VAL A 432 8.44 -1.95 -5.28
N PRO A 433 8.17 -3.11 -4.65
CA PRO A 433 8.99 -4.29 -4.84
C PRO A 433 9.03 -4.73 -6.32
N PRO A 434 10.20 -5.03 -6.89
CA PRO A 434 10.30 -5.50 -8.28
C PRO A 434 9.40 -6.71 -8.58
N SER A 435 9.25 -7.61 -7.61
CA SER A 435 8.40 -8.80 -7.69
C SER A 435 6.90 -8.51 -7.82
N LYS A 436 6.46 -7.25 -7.62
CA LYS A 436 5.09 -6.78 -7.86
C LYS A 436 4.98 -5.90 -9.11
N LEU A 437 6.06 -5.28 -9.57
CA LEU A 437 6.02 -4.32 -10.68
C LEU A 437 6.02 -5.03 -12.04
N VAL A 438 5.02 -4.77 -12.86
CA VAL A 438 4.85 -5.33 -14.21
C VAL A 438 4.99 -4.21 -15.24
N LEU A 439 5.78 -4.43 -16.29
CA LEU A 439 6.02 -3.42 -17.31
C LEU A 439 4.90 -3.41 -18.37
N GLY A 440 4.11 -2.36 -18.39
CA GLY A 440 3.14 -2.09 -19.47
C GLY A 440 3.83 -1.62 -20.74
N VAL A 441 3.56 -2.27 -21.88
CA VAL A 441 4.17 -1.98 -23.18
C VAL A 441 3.13 -1.87 -24.29
N PRO A 442 3.33 -1.02 -25.31
CA PRO A 442 2.36 -0.84 -26.38
C PRO A 442 2.56 -1.84 -27.52
N PHE A 443 1.45 -2.33 -28.07
CA PHE A 443 1.35 -3.00 -29.37
C PHE A 443 0.95 -2.05 -30.50
N TYR A 444 1.01 -0.74 -30.26
CA TYR A 444 0.67 0.28 -31.25
C TYR A 444 1.75 1.33 -31.33
N THR A 445 1.74 2.03 -32.46
CA THR A 445 2.50 3.26 -32.65
C THR A 445 1.60 4.37 -33.16
N ARG A 446 2.17 5.56 -33.35
CA ARG A 446 1.52 6.69 -33.98
C ARG A 446 2.18 6.98 -35.33
N GLN A 447 1.35 7.15 -36.35
CA GLN A 447 1.74 7.86 -37.55
C GLN A 447 1.56 9.35 -37.28
N TRP A 448 2.68 10.06 -37.15
CA TRP A 448 2.69 11.51 -37.04
C TRP A 448 2.68 12.14 -38.41
N THR A 449 1.84 13.15 -38.59
CA THR A 449 1.80 14.01 -39.78
C THR A 449 2.17 15.41 -39.34
N GLU A 450 3.32 15.88 -39.80
CA GLU A 450 3.82 17.23 -39.57
C GLU A 450 3.65 18.10 -40.81
N GLU A 451 3.12 19.30 -40.60
CA GLU A 451 2.91 20.28 -41.66
C GLU A 451 3.02 21.71 -41.13
N MET A 452 3.40 22.65 -42.00
CA MET A 452 3.39 24.08 -41.69
C MET A 452 1.98 24.63 -41.88
N LYS A 453 1.34 25.08 -40.81
CA LYS A 453 0.05 25.77 -40.83
C LYS A 453 0.22 27.17 -40.25
N ASN A 454 -0.13 28.20 -41.03
CA ASN A 454 -0.03 29.60 -40.63
C ASN A 454 1.37 29.97 -40.11
N GLY A 455 2.43 29.46 -40.74
CA GLY A 455 3.81 29.70 -40.33
C GLY A 455 4.28 28.92 -39.08
N LYS A 456 3.45 28.02 -38.54
CA LYS A 456 3.79 27.18 -37.38
C LYS A 456 3.77 25.68 -37.74
N LEU A 457 4.79 24.96 -37.28
CA LEU A 457 4.80 23.49 -37.37
C LEU A 457 3.69 22.91 -36.50
N THR A 458 2.81 22.13 -37.11
CA THR A 458 1.72 21.42 -36.43
C THR A 458 1.90 19.92 -36.62
N ALA A 459 1.77 19.16 -35.54
CA ALA A 459 1.77 17.70 -35.56
C ALA A 459 0.36 17.18 -35.27
N THR A 460 -0.08 16.21 -36.07
CA THR A 460 -1.29 15.42 -35.81
C THR A 460 -0.95 13.95 -35.85
N SER A 461 -1.70 13.09 -35.17
CA SER A 461 -1.41 11.66 -35.15
C SER A 461 -2.64 10.81 -35.44
N LYS A 462 -2.39 9.59 -35.93
CA LYS A 462 -3.34 8.48 -35.87
C LYS A 462 -2.63 7.24 -35.32
N THR A 463 -3.37 6.43 -34.57
CA THR A 463 -2.88 5.16 -34.06
C THR A 463 -2.72 4.15 -35.20
N LEU A 464 -1.62 3.40 -35.18
CA LEU A 464 -1.35 2.28 -36.07
C LEU A 464 -1.16 1.00 -35.26
N THR A 465 -1.74 -0.10 -35.75
CA THR A 465 -1.33 -1.45 -35.33
C THR A 465 0.04 -1.79 -35.91
N MET A 466 0.69 -2.83 -35.39
CA MET A 466 1.94 -3.32 -35.93
C MET A 466 1.80 -3.76 -37.41
N GLU A 467 0.70 -4.43 -37.79
CA GLU A 467 0.43 -4.75 -39.20
C GLU A 467 0.27 -3.51 -40.08
N ALA A 468 -0.44 -2.49 -39.60
CA ALA A 468 -0.66 -1.27 -40.38
C ALA A 468 0.65 -0.53 -40.62
N ALA A 469 1.54 -0.46 -39.63
CA ALA A 469 2.87 0.09 -39.78
C ALA A 469 3.71 -0.73 -40.79
N ALA A 470 3.69 -2.07 -40.69
CA ALA A 470 4.39 -2.95 -41.62
C ALA A 470 3.88 -2.83 -43.07
N ALA A 471 2.57 -2.67 -43.26
CA ALA A 471 1.96 -2.43 -44.58
C ALA A 471 2.45 -1.12 -45.20
N ILE A 472 2.50 -0.02 -44.42
CA ILE A 472 3.04 1.27 -44.88
C ILE A 472 4.49 1.13 -45.33
N ILE A 473 5.33 0.45 -44.54
CA ILE A 473 6.74 0.22 -44.88
C ILE A 473 6.86 -0.52 -46.21
N LYS A 474 6.09 -1.59 -46.39
CA LYS A 474 6.09 -2.40 -47.61
C LYS A 474 5.61 -1.61 -48.83
N ASP A 475 4.45 -0.95 -48.73
CA ASP A 475 3.80 -0.26 -49.85
C ASP A 475 4.61 0.94 -50.33
N LYS A 476 5.24 1.66 -49.39
CA LYS A 476 6.09 2.81 -49.69
C LYS A 476 7.56 2.44 -49.91
N LYS A 477 7.92 1.16 -49.80
CA LYS A 477 9.29 0.63 -49.93
C LYS A 477 10.29 1.34 -49.02
N LEU A 478 9.89 1.60 -47.78
CA LEU A 478 10.72 2.28 -46.79
C LEU A 478 11.72 1.30 -46.18
N THR A 479 12.88 1.81 -45.79
CA THR A 479 13.89 1.04 -45.04
C THR A 479 13.91 1.55 -43.60
N PRO A 480 13.43 0.78 -42.61
CA PRO A 480 13.53 1.16 -41.21
C PRO A 480 14.98 1.37 -40.78
N THR A 481 15.22 2.46 -40.04
CA THR A 481 16.54 2.77 -39.46
C THR A 481 16.43 2.72 -37.95
N TYR A 482 17.34 1.99 -37.29
CA TYR A 482 17.39 1.95 -35.83
C TYR A 482 17.87 3.28 -35.25
N LEU A 483 17.11 3.84 -34.32
CA LEU A 483 17.47 5.04 -33.57
C LEU A 483 17.89 4.64 -32.14
N PRO A 484 19.19 4.74 -31.79
CA PRO A 484 19.68 4.41 -30.45
C PRO A 484 19.03 5.25 -29.35
N ASP A 485 18.75 6.52 -29.62
CA ASP A 485 18.20 7.46 -28.63
C ASP A 485 16.78 7.09 -28.18
N THR A 486 16.00 6.41 -29.02
CA THR A 486 14.67 5.90 -28.66
C THR A 486 14.64 4.39 -28.44
N GLY A 487 15.68 3.66 -28.84
CA GLY A 487 15.72 2.20 -28.80
C GLY A 487 14.69 1.55 -29.72
N GLN A 488 14.45 2.15 -30.90
CA GLN A 488 13.39 1.74 -31.83
C GLN A 488 13.83 1.86 -33.28
N ASN A 489 13.27 1.02 -34.14
CA ASN A 489 13.30 1.26 -35.57
C ASN A 489 12.38 2.44 -35.93
N TYR A 490 12.74 3.19 -36.95
CA TYR A 490 12.06 4.41 -37.35
C TYR A 490 11.94 4.49 -38.86
N VAL A 491 10.83 5.04 -39.33
CA VAL A 491 10.66 5.43 -40.73
C VAL A 491 10.07 6.83 -40.83
N GLU A 492 10.50 7.54 -41.86
CA GLU A 492 9.88 8.78 -42.29
C GLU A 492 9.78 8.86 -43.81
N TYR A 493 8.78 9.59 -44.29
CA TYR A 493 8.59 9.84 -45.71
C TYR A 493 7.72 11.09 -45.94
N LYS A 494 7.75 11.63 -47.16
CA LYS A 494 6.92 12.79 -47.51
C LYS A 494 5.64 12.37 -48.22
N GLU A 495 4.53 13.02 -47.87
CA GLU A 495 3.28 13.00 -48.62
C GLU A 495 2.91 14.43 -49.00
N GLY A 496 3.32 14.85 -50.21
CA GLY A 496 3.28 16.26 -50.61
C GLY A 496 4.22 17.10 -49.75
N GLU A 497 3.69 18.17 -49.14
CA GLU A 497 4.43 19.03 -48.21
C GLU A 497 4.46 18.50 -46.77
N LYS A 498 3.75 17.39 -46.50
CA LYS A 498 3.65 16.81 -45.16
C LYS A 498 4.77 15.83 -44.91
N LEU A 499 5.37 15.89 -43.73
CA LEU A 499 6.33 14.90 -43.26
C LEU A 499 5.62 13.87 -42.38
N ILE A 500 5.72 12.60 -42.75
CA ILE A 500 5.20 11.49 -41.98
C ILE A 500 6.33 10.86 -41.17
N ARG A 501 6.11 10.64 -39.88
CA ARG A 501 7.09 10.00 -38.97
C ARG A 501 6.45 8.87 -38.18
N ILE A 502 7.16 7.75 -38.06
CA ILE A 502 6.70 6.57 -37.32
C ILE A 502 7.88 5.94 -36.55
N TRP A 503 7.77 5.90 -35.23
CA TRP A 503 8.64 5.13 -34.34
C TRP A 503 8.02 3.75 -34.15
N LEU A 504 8.65 2.71 -34.67
CA LEU A 504 8.05 1.38 -34.73
C LEU A 504 8.03 0.71 -33.36
N GLU A 505 6.93 0.02 -33.08
CA GLU A 505 6.90 -1.06 -32.11
C GLU A 505 7.00 -2.37 -32.91
N ASP A 506 8.08 -3.10 -32.71
CA ASP A 506 8.43 -4.31 -33.45
C ASP A 506 9.24 -5.26 -32.54
N GLU A 507 9.79 -6.34 -33.11
CA GLU A 507 10.56 -7.29 -32.31
C GLU A 507 11.79 -6.66 -31.64
N THR A 508 12.43 -5.68 -32.29
CA THR A 508 13.61 -5.02 -31.75
C THR A 508 13.24 -4.20 -30.53
N SER A 509 12.18 -3.40 -30.65
CA SER A 509 11.69 -2.59 -29.52
C SER A 509 11.25 -3.52 -28.38
N MET A 510 10.45 -4.55 -28.67
CA MET A 510 9.95 -5.49 -27.66
C MET A 510 11.06 -6.23 -26.91
N LYS A 511 12.07 -6.75 -27.61
CA LYS A 511 13.23 -7.41 -26.98
C LYS A 511 13.93 -6.48 -25.99
N ALA A 512 14.10 -5.20 -26.34
CA ALA A 512 14.68 -4.21 -25.43
C ALA A 512 13.83 -3.97 -24.17
N ARG A 513 12.48 -4.00 -24.25
CA ARG A 513 11.61 -3.91 -23.06
C ARG A 513 11.72 -5.17 -22.19
N LEU A 514 11.81 -6.35 -22.81
CA LEU A 514 12.00 -7.62 -22.10
C LEU A 514 13.37 -7.66 -21.38
N ASP A 515 14.40 -7.02 -21.94
CA ASP A 515 15.69 -6.86 -21.27
C ASP A 515 15.58 -5.95 -20.04
N LEU A 516 14.70 -4.94 -20.04
CA LEU A 516 14.40 -4.17 -18.81
C LEU A 516 13.73 -5.03 -17.74
N VAL A 517 12.77 -5.89 -18.14
CA VAL A 517 12.11 -6.84 -17.23
C VAL A 517 13.13 -7.74 -16.54
N LYS A 518 14.13 -8.23 -17.28
CA LYS A 518 15.24 -9.02 -16.72
C LYS A 518 16.17 -8.18 -15.86
N LYS A 519 16.61 -7.03 -16.35
CA LYS A 519 17.57 -6.13 -15.68
C LYS A 519 17.12 -5.69 -14.30
N TYR A 520 15.82 -5.45 -14.13
CA TYR A 520 15.24 -4.98 -12.87
C TYR A 520 14.50 -6.08 -12.11
N ASP A 521 14.56 -7.33 -12.56
CA ASP A 521 13.83 -8.47 -12.00
C ASP A 521 12.33 -8.19 -11.79
N LEU A 522 11.71 -7.54 -12.78
CA LEU A 522 10.28 -7.17 -12.73
C LEU A 522 9.39 -8.40 -12.70
N ALA A 523 8.18 -8.27 -12.19
CA ALA A 523 7.19 -9.34 -12.10
C ALA A 523 6.76 -9.90 -13.47
N GLY A 524 6.85 -9.09 -14.54
CA GLY A 524 6.54 -9.49 -15.90
C GLY A 524 6.25 -8.32 -16.85
N VAL A 525 5.46 -8.60 -17.90
CA VAL A 525 5.02 -7.63 -18.91
C VAL A 525 3.49 -7.66 -19.05
N ALA A 526 2.91 -6.50 -19.36
CA ALA A 526 1.51 -6.35 -19.73
C ALA A 526 1.40 -5.58 -21.06
N THR A 527 0.62 -6.07 -22.02
CA THR A 527 0.62 -5.52 -23.40
C THR A 527 -0.68 -4.79 -23.75
N TRP A 528 -0.58 -3.51 -24.14
CA TRP A 528 -1.70 -2.71 -24.64
C TRP A 528 -1.65 -2.58 -26.16
N ARG A 529 -2.47 -3.29 -26.93
CA ARG A 529 -3.52 -4.22 -26.49
C ARG A 529 -3.66 -5.35 -27.49
N ARG A 530 -4.31 -6.43 -27.06
CA ARG A 530 -4.57 -7.59 -27.94
C ARG A 530 -5.31 -7.15 -29.21
N GLY A 531 -4.88 -7.71 -30.34
CA GLY A 531 -5.37 -7.42 -31.68
C GLY A 531 -4.63 -6.29 -32.40
N PHE A 532 -3.63 -5.66 -31.77
CA PHE A 532 -2.76 -4.65 -32.41
C PHE A 532 -1.36 -5.18 -32.71
N GLU A 533 -1.00 -6.34 -32.15
CA GLU A 533 0.26 -7.03 -32.37
C GLU A 533 0.30 -7.84 -33.66
N GLN A 534 1.52 -8.02 -34.20
CA GLN A 534 1.80 -9.09 -35.14
C GLN A 534 1.90 -10.45 -34.43
N SER A 535 1.41 -11.52 -35.06
CA SER A 535 1.40 -12.87 -34.46
C SER A 535 2.75 -13.34 -33.88
N PRO A 536 3.93 -13.10 -34.51
CA PRO A 536 5.23 -13.48 -33.94
C PRO A 536 5.55 -12.83 -32.58
N MET A 537 4.89 -11.72 -32.24
CA MET A 537 5.19 -10.95 -31.03
C MET A 537 4.97 -11.78 -29.75
N TRP A 538 3.95 -12.64 -29.74
CA TRP A 538 3.70 -13.54 -28.61
C TRP A 538 4.88 -14.48 -28.33
N LYS A 539 5.51 -14.99 -29.40
CA LYS A 539 6.68 -15.85 -29.26
C LYS A 539 7.89 -15.08 -28.74
N VAL A 540 8.11 -13.86 -29.22
CA VAL A 540 9.17 -12.96 -28.72
C VAL A 540 9.01 -12.72 -27.22
N ILE A 541 7.78 -12.44 -26.77
CA ILE A 541 7.48 -12.22 -25.35
C ILE A 541 7.70 -13.50 -24.55
N GLN A 542 7.18 -14.64 -25.02
CA GLN A 542 7.40 -15.94 -24.36
C GLN A 542 8.90 -16.19 -24.13
N ASP A 543 9.72 -16.06 -25.18
CA ASP A 543 11.16 -16.33 -25.11
C ASP A 543 11.90 -15.33 -24.20
N GLY A 544 11.41 -14.09 -24.09
CA GLY A 544 11.98 -13.09 -23.19
C GLY A 544 11.60 -13.26 -21.71
N LEU A 545 10.50 -13.95 -21.40
CA LEU A 545 10.00 -14.11 -20.02
C LEU A 545 10.33 -15.47 -19.40
N VAL A 546 10.80 -16.44 -20.19
CA VAL A 546 11.32 -17.70 -19.65
C VAL A 546 12.67 -17.44 -18.98
N PRO A 547 12.95 -18.00 -17.79
CA PRO A 547 14.26 -17.87 -17.16
C PRO A 547 15.31 -18.44 -18.11
N THR A 548 16.38 -17.70 -18.37
CA THR A 548 17.57 -18.30 -18.99
C THR A 548 18.03 -19.42 -18.06
N ALA A 549 18.09 -20.65 -18.56
CA ALA A 549 18.64 -21.76 -17.79
C ALA A 549 20.03 -21.34 -17.24
N PRO A 550 20.34 -21.66 -15.98
CA PRO A 550 21.56 -21.23 -15.32
C PRO A 550 22.83 -21.70 -16.04
#